data_AF-E4Y2L5-F1
#
_entry.id   AF-E4Y2L5-F1
#
_cell.length_a   1.000
_cell.length_b   1.000
_cell.length_c   1.000
_cell.angle_alpha   90.00
_cell.angle_beta   90.00
_cell.angle_gamma   90.00
#
_symmetry.space_group_name_H-M   'P 1'
#
loop_
_entity.id
_entity.type
_entity.pdbx_description
1 polymer ?
#
loop_
_entity_poly.entity_id
_entity_poly.type
_entity_poly.pdbx_seq_one_letter_code
_entity_poly.pdbx_strand_id
1 'polypeptide(L)'
;MLRFSDSKLGGISTAYAARNEDGSIEVKHLEPDTLKILQVRSLADMVKDFSQLVKLFPDRPKHDAFSKFYTSKPVQDGPYVKKTLVAHIEDS
;
A
#
# COMPACT_ATOMS: atom_id res chain seq x y z
N MET A 1 7.88 5.88 3.39
CA MET A 1 7.31 6.91 4.29
C MET A 1 5.87 7.18 3.86
N LEU A 2 4.97 7.40 4.80
CA LEU A 2 3.60 7.85 4.53
C LEU A 2 3.51 9.35 4.84
N ARG A 3 2.91 10.13 3.95
CA ARG A 3 2.70 11.57 4.13
C ARG A 3 1.33 12.00 3.61
N PHE A 4 0.81 13.10 4.13
CA PHE A 4 -0.36 13.73 3.52
C PHE A 4 0.00 14.33 2.17
N SER A 5 -0.93 14.23 1.23
CA SER A 5 -0.81 14.86 -0.07
C SER A 5 -1.02 16.36 0.06
N ASP A 6 -0.11 17.12 -0.54
CA ASP A 6 -0.23 18.58 -0.66
C ASP A 6 -1.22 18.97 -1.78
N SER A 7 -1.40 18.10 -2.77
CA SER A 7 -2.18 18.39 -3.99
C SER A 7 -3.58 17.76 -4.02
N LYS A 8 -3.84 16.73 -3.21
CA LYS A 8 -5.15 16.07 -3.10
C LYS A 8 -5.68 16.27 -1.68
N LEU A 9 -6.78 17.01 -1.56
CA LEU A 9 -7.43 17.24 -0.27
C LEU A 9 -7.83 15.90 0.38
N GLY A 10 -7.32 15.65 1.59
CA GLY A 10 -7.56 14.39 2.31
C GLY A 10 -6.90 13.17 1.67
N GLY A 11 -5.89 13.37 0.81
CA GLY A 11 -5.11 12.30 0.22
C GLY A 11 -3.93 11.89 1.09
N ILE A 12 -3.63 10.59 1.14
CA ILE A 12 -2.40 10.04 1.75
C ILE A 12 -1.53 9.50 0.62
N SER A 13 -0.28 9.95 0.53
CA SER A 13 0.70 9.47 -0.45
C SER A 13 1.80 8.66 0.23
N THR A 14 2.25 7.62 -0.46
CA THR A 14 3.35 6.76 -0.02
C THR A 14 4.57 7.03 -0.86
N ALA A 15 5.71 7.30 -0.23
CA ALA A 15 7.01 7.38 -0.88
C ALA A 15 7.86 6.16 -0.49
N TYR A 16 8.59 5.59 -1.44
CA TYR A 16 9.48 4.45 -1.21
C TYR A 16 10.79 4.61 -1.97
N ALA A 17 11.87 4.08 -1.41
CA ALA A 17 13.17 4.03 -2.07
C ALA A 17 13.24 2.74 -2.90
N ALA A 18 13.39 2.89 -4.21
CA ALA A 18 13.64 1.80 -5.14
C ALA A 18 15.14 1.74 -5.44
N ARG A 19 15.68 0.52 -5.51
CA ARG A 19 17.04 0.30 -6.00
C ARG A 19 16.98 -0.09 -7.46
N ASN A 20 17.61 0.69 -8.31
CA ASN A 20 17.71 0.41 -9.74
C ASN A 20 18.83 -0.62 -10.00
N GLU A 21 18.83 -1.22 -11.18
CA GLU A 21 19.81 -2.25 -11.58
C GLU A 21 21.26 -1.72 -11.62
N ASP A 22 21.43 -0.42 -11.85
CA ASP A 22 22.71 0.29 -11.80
C ASP A 22 23.23 0.53 -10.36
N GLY A 23 22.45 0.16 -9.35
CA GLY A 23 22.77 0.34 -7.93
C GLY A 23 22.40 1.71 -7.36
N SER A 24 21.85 2.63 -8.18
CA SER A 24 21.33 3.91 -7.73
C SER A 24 20.06 3.72 -6.89
N ILE A 25 19.82 4.64 -5.94
CA ILE A 25 18.62 4.67 -5.12
C ILE A 25 17.77 5.85 -5.57
N GLU A 26 16.59 5.57 -6.08
CA GLU A 26 15.60 6.58 -6.45
C GLU A 26 14.42 6.55 -5.48
N VAL A 27 13.95 7.73 -5.07
CA VAL A 27 12.73 7.84 -4.28
C VAL A 27 11.55 7.99 -5.22
N LYS A 28 10.70 6.95 -5.28
CA LYS A 28 9.47 6.94 -6.06
C LYS A 28 8.29 7.33 -5.19
N HIS A 29 7.35 8.07 -5.78
CA HIS A 29 6.12 8.52 -5.14
C HIS A 29 4.92 7.80 -5.74
N LEU A 30 4.11 7.18 -4.90
CA LEU A 30 2.81 6.65 -5.29
C LEU A 30 1.77 7.77 -5.33
N GLU A 31 0.83 7.64 -6.26
CA GLU A 31 -0.32 8.53 -6.33
C GLU A 31 -1.06 8.54 -4.98
N PRO A 32 -1.49 9.71 -4.48
CA PRO A 32 -2.20 9.75 -3.21
C PRO A 32 -3.55 9.04 -3.28
N ASP A 33 -3.76 8.10 -2.37
CA ASP A 33 -5.06 7.51 -2.11
C ASP A 33 -5.96 8.55 -1.47
N THR A 34 -7.13 8.76 -2.05
CA THR A 34 -8.14 9.65 -1.48
C THR A 34 -9.00 8.92 -0.46
N LEU A 35 -9.67 9.68 0.41
CA LEU A 35 -10.63 9.14 1.38
C LEU A 35 -11.66 8.19 0.74
N LYS A 36 -12.08 8.45 -0.51
CA LYS A 36 -13.00 7.57 -1.27
C LYS A 36 -12.44 6.16 -1.47
N ILE A 37 -11.15 6.05 -1.78
CA ILE A 37 -10.48 4.75 -1.97
C ILE A 37 -10.29 4.07 -0.61
N LEU A 38 -9.90 4.85 0.41
CA LEU A 38 -9.72 4.37 1.77
C LEU A 38 -11.01 3.85 2.44
N GLN A 39 -12.18 4.30 2.00
CA GLN A 39 -13.48 3.78 2.42
C GLN A 39 -13.79 2.40 1.83
N VAL A 40 -13.30 2.09 0.63
CA VAL A 40 -13.51 0.79 -0.03
C VAL A 40 -12.46 -0.22 0.44
N ARG A 41 -11.23 0.24 0.67
CA ARG A 41 -10.11 -0.60 1.05
C ARG A 41 -9.20 0.09 2.04
N SER A 42 -8.79 -0.62 3.09
CA SER A 42 -7.90 -0.05 4.10
C SER A 42 -6.51 0.26 3.52
N LEU A 43 -5.86 1.30 4.05
CA LEU A 43 -4.46 1.63 3.72
C LEU A 43 -3.52 0.45 3.98
N ALA A 44 -3.77 -0.32 5.05
CA ALA A 44 -2.96 -1.48 5.40
C ALA A 44 -3.01 -2.57 4.33
N ASP A 45 -4.19 -2.81 3.75
CA ASP A 45 -4.34 -3.77 2.66
C ASP A 45 -3.68 -3.29 1.37
N MET A 46 -3.65 -1.98 1.10
CA MET A 46 -2.92 -1.42 -0.04
C MET A 46 -1.40 -1.56 0.13
N VAL A 47 -0.89 -1.21 1.31
CA VAL A 47 0.53 -1.41 1.67
C VAL A 47 0.93 -2.90 1.63
N LYS A 48 0.01 -3.80 1.99
CA LYS A 48 0.23 -5.26 1.92
C LYS A 48 0.52 -5.71 0.49
N ASP A 49 -0.36 -5.34 -0.45
CA ASP A 49 -0.26 -5.72 -1.86
C ASP A 49 0.95 -5.12 -2.56
N PHE A 50 1.45 -3.98 -2.05
CA PHE A 50 2.58 -3.32 -2.64
C PHE A 50 3.89 -4.08 -2.36
N SER A 51 4.25 -5.00 -3.25
CA SER A 51 5.39 -5.92 -3.13
C SER A 51 6.75 -5.21 -3.08
N GLN A 52 6.89 -4.10 -3.81
CA GLN A 52 8.12 -3.30 -3.87
C GLN A 52 8.45 -2.63 -2.53
N LEU A 53 7.45 -2.37 -1.68
CA LEU A 53 7.69 -1.85 -0.33
C LEU A 53 7.89 -3.02 0.65
N VAL A 54 9.13 -3.22 1.06
CA VAL A 54 9.50 -4.29 2.00
C VAL A 54 9.64 -3.76 3.43
N LYS A 55 10.17 -2.55 3.57
CA LYS A 55 10.46 -1.91 4.85
C LYS A 55 9.94 -0.49 4.92
N LEU A 56 9.52 -0.10 6.11
CA LEU A 56 9.14 1.24 6.47
C LEU A 56 10.29 1.90 7.20
N PHE A 57 10.43 3.20 6.97
CA PHE A 57 11.39 4.01 7.70
C PHE A 57 11.07 3.99 9.22
N PRO A 58 12.08 3.90 10.11
CA PRO A 58 13.52 3.85 9.79
C PRO A 58 14.07 2.48 9.34
N ASP A 59 13.62 1.35 9.89
CA ASP A 59 14.05 0.00 9.42
C ASP A 59 13.05 -1.10 9.84
N ARG A 60 11.75 -0.80 9.78
CA ARG A 60 10.71 -1.72 10.24
C ARG A 60 10.14 -2.55 9.09
N PRO A 61 10.08 -3.89 9.16
CA PRO A 61 9.43 -4.69 8.12
C PRO A 61 7.96 -4.29 7.95
N LYS A 62 7.46 -4.21 6.71
CA LYS A 62 6.07 -3.77 6.47
C LYS A 62 5.03 -4.64 7.17
N HIS A 63 5.29 -5.94 7.27
CA HIS A 63 4.38 -6.89 7.91
C HIS A 63 4.38 -6.71 9.43
N ASP A 64 5.52 -6.42 10.06
CA ASP A 64 5.54 -6.14 11.50
C ASP A 64 4.71 -4.88 11.83
N ALA A 65 4.83 -3.85 10.98
CA ALA A 65 4.12 -2.59 11.18
C ALA A 65 2.61 -2.66 10.89
N PHE A 66 2.21 -3.35 9.81
CA PHE A 66 0.83 -3.33 9.31
C PHE A 66 0.04 -4.61 9.51
N SER A 67 0.66 -5.72 9.95
CA SER A 67 -0.02 -7.02 10.11
C SER A 67 -1.33 -6.94 10.89
N LYS A 68 -1.34 -6.17 11.98
CA LYS A 68 -2.51 -5.98 12.85
C LYS A 68 -3.68 -5.26 12.18
N PHE A 69 -3.42 -4.55 11.08
CA PHE A 69 -4.39 -3.75 10.36
C PHE A 69 -4.81 -4.39 9.02
N TYR A 70 -4.22 -5.53 8.65
CA TYR A 70 -4.67 -6.28 7.48
C TYR A 70 -6.10 -6.75 7.72
N THR A 71 -6.96 -6.53 6.73
CA THR A 71 -8.30 -7.08 6.78
C THR A 71 -8.17 -8.60 6.76
N SER A 72 -8.50 -9.24 7.89
CA SER A 72 -8.65 -10.70 7.90
C SER A 72 -9.73 -11.04 6.90
N LYS A 73 -9.40 -11.89 5.93
CA LYS A 73 -10.41 -12.42 5.01
C LYS A 73 -11.48 -13.06 5.90
N PRO A 74 -12.76 -12.63 5.82
CA PRO A 74 -13.81 -13.30 6.56
C PRO A 74 -13.78 -14.77 6.15
N VAL A 75 -13.81 -15.65 7.15
CA VAL A 75 -13.90 -17.09 6.96
C VAL A 75 -15.12 -17.34 6.05
N GLN A 76 -14.90 -18.06 4.95
CA GLN A 76 -15.95 -18.31 3.97
C GLN A 76 -17.04 -19.18 4.61
N ASP A 77 -18.18 -18.57 4.95
CA ASP A 77 -19.37 -19.27 5.37
C ASP A 77 -20.47 -18.98 4.31
N GLY A 78 -20.52 -19.79 3.25
CA GLY A 78 -21.58 -19.74 2.25
C GLY A 78 -21.17 -19.91 0.78
N PRO A 79 -22.15 -20.17 -0.11
CA PRO A 79 -21.92 -20.59 -1.50
C PRO A 79 -21.52 -19.48 -2.48
N TYR A 80 -21.31 -18.24 -2.00
CA TYR A 80 -21.03 -17.08 -2.85
C TYR A 80 -19.54 -16.69 -2.81
N VAL A 81 -18.91 -16.58 -3.99
CA VAL A 81 -17.53 -16.11 -4.12
C VAL A 81 -17.48 -14.59 -4.03
N LYS A 82 -16.80 -14.05 -3.01
CA LYS A 82 -16.59 -12.61 -2.86
C LYS A 82 -15.43 -12.13 -3.74
N LYS A 83 -15.65 -11.08 -4.54
CA LYS A 83 -14.61 -10.44 -5.36
C LYS A 83 -13.60 -9.72 -4.45
N THR A 84 -12.30 -9.95 -4.67
CA THR A 84 -11.21 -9.23 -4.00
C THR A 84 -10.60 -8.24 -4.97
N LEU A 85 -10.45 -6.97 -4.57
CA LEU A 85 -9.77 -5.94 -5.35
C LEU A 85 -8.28 -5.94 -5.00
N VAL A 86 -7.42 -6.04 -6.01
CA VAL A 86 -5.96 -5.98 -5.89
C VAL A 86 -5.49 -4.78 -6.69
N ALA A 87 -4.65 -3.94 -6.10
CA ALA A 87 -4.05 -2.81 -6.80
C ALA A 87 -2.78 -3.30 -7.51
N HIS A 88 -2.69 -3.06 -8.82
CA HIS A 88 -1.51 -3.35 -9.64
C HIS A 88 -0.92 -2.02 -10.12
N ILE A 89 0.38 -1.84 -9.96
CA ILE A 89 1.11 -0.70 -10.51
C ILE A 89 1.95 -1.27 -11.64
N GLU A 90 1.69 -0.83 -12.87
CA GLU A 90 2.47 -1.22 -14.05
C GLU A 90 3.91 -0.73 -13.89
N ASP A 91 4.86 -1.63 -14.12
CA ASP A 91 6.30 -1.32 -14.20
C ASP A 91 6.55 -0.81 -15.63
N SER A 92 6.81 0.50 -15.78
CA SER A 92 7.24 1.13 -17.04
C SER A 92 8.75 1.31 -17.06
#